data_AF-A0A2V9WFG7-F1
#
_entry.id   AF-A0A2V9WFG7-F1
#
_cell.length_a   1.000
_cell.length_b   1.000
_cell.length_c   1.000
_cell.angle_alpha   90.00
_cell.angle_beta   90.00
_cell.angle_gamma   90.00
#
_symmetry.space_group_name_H-M   'P 1'
#
loop_
_entity.id
_entity.type
_entity.pdbx_description
1 polymer ?
#
loop_
_entity_poly.entity_id
_entity_poly.type
_entity_poly.pdbx_seq_one_letter_code
_entity_poly.pdbx_strand_id
1 'polypeptide(L)'
;MIRVRLFGALRTVLEYVVFVMGGTAILVILARGVGILWSFNPEFVHPGFRAAFLAGFMYFYALIVYLPRVVWGLVVPQILSWVFVAVLLYVAALLLARTSSPTFARRIVLAVISLLCSGRVILFFSPALIHDIGSIFFTMFFAGLLGAVYGFFLLPRVCSESPKTSPMLLRHWMIAGVWVLLFSANWGHAEYQRHKIHSINDPQLQLYFVKWTPAEGDVREERIGKFGPPPHSLTDLEIQHLRAAGVTGILQTWGHSGNDYPPPPPGTLRFFIVMSRPVRETIDLPKPAAGDILYLQTEQGWKVFPPSAQTVTRTVRLTFCEPEPHLNVPSTRYSVDIGLGHPAEIPFLDAAFSWLPEEFQAPLPSLPDQQP
;
A
#
# COMPACT_ATOMS: atom_id res chain seq x y z
N MET A 1 1.32 45.33 -17.93
CA MET A 1 1.90 44.61 -16.78
C MET A 1 1.22 43.26 -16.49
N ILE A 2 -0.12 43.17 -16.47
CA ILE A 2 -0.86 41.91 -16.17
C ILE A 2 -0.57 40.81 -17.20
N ARG A 3 -0.57 41.15 -18.50
CA ARG A 3 -0.35 40.20 -19.60
C ARG A 3 1.02 39.51 -19.52
N VAL A 4 2.07 40.26 -19.17
CA VAL A 4 3.44 39.75 -19.02
C VAL A 4 3.55 38.75 -17.85
N ARG A 5 2.86 39.00 -16.74
CA ARG A 5 2.88 38.13 -15.56
C ARG A 5 2.09 36.84 -15.75
N LEU A 6 0.94 36.91 -16.42
CA LEU A 6 0.15 35.73 -16.79
C LEU A 6 0.98 34.82 -17.72
N PHE A 7 1.71 35.42 -18.66
CA PHE A 7 2.62 34.70 -19.55
C PHE A 7 3.77 34.04 -18.78
N GLY A 8 4.39 34.74 -17.83
CA GLY A 8 5.46 34.17 -16.98
C GLY A 8 4.97 33.00 -16.11
N ALA A 9 3.80 33.12 -15.49
CA ALA A 9 3.20 32.04 -14.71
C ALA A 9 2.85 30.83 -15.59
N LEU A 10 2.14 31.05 -16.71
CA LEU A 10 1.79 29.99 -17.66
C LEU A 10 3.03 29.28 -18.20
N ARG A 11 4.06 30.04 -18.55
CA ARG A 11 5.35 29.50 -19.00
C ARG A 11 6.02 28.67 -17.91
N THR A 12 5.99 29.12 -16.65
CA THR A 12 6.51 28.34 -15.51
C THR A 12 5.76 27.01 -15.36
N VAL A 13 4.44 27.04 -15.51
CA VAL A 13 3.61 25.83 -15.43
C VAL A 13 3.98 24.88 -16.57
N LEU A 14 4.02 25.36 -17.81
CA LEU A 14 4.35 24.54 -18.97
C LEU A 14 5.77 23.96 -18.87
N GLU A 15 6.77 24.76 -18.52
CA GLU A 15 8.15 24.30 -18.38
C GLU A 15 8.29 23.28 -17.25
N TYR A 16 7.66 23.51 -16.10
CA TYR A 16 7.69 22.57 -14.98
C TYR A 16 7.01 21.24 -15.34
N VAL A 17 5.85 21.29 -15.99
CA VAL A 17 5.13 20.08 -16.43
C VAL A 17 5.95 19.33 -17.49
N VAL A 18 6.51 20.01 -18.49
CA VAL A 18 7.34 19.35 -19.50
C VAL A 18 8.61 18.76 -18.89
N PHE A 19 9.30 19.53 -18.05
CA PHE A 19 10.60 19.14 -17.51
C PHE A 19 10.48 18.10 -16.40
N VAL A 20 9.69 18.37 -15.37
CA VAL A 20 9.62 17.52 -14.17
C VAL A 20 8.65 16.36 -14.39
N MET A 21 7.41 16.61 -14.84
CA MET A 21 6.46 15.51 -15.10
C MET A 21 6.90 14.70 -16.31
N GLY A 22 7.24 15.35 -17.44
CA GLY A 22 7.73 14.67 -18.63
C GLY A 22 9.05 13.92 -18.40
N GLY A 23 10.01 14.55 -17.71
CA GLY A 23 11.28 13.91 -17.34
C GLY A 23 11.09 12.72 -16.41
N THR A 24 10.21 12.83 -15.41
CA THR A 24 9.88 11.71 -14.52
C THR A 24 9.23 10.56 -15.30
N ALA A 25 8.30 10.87 -16.20
CA ALA A 25 7.64 9.85 -17.02
C ALA A 25 8.65 9.09 -17.90
N ILE A 26 9.53 9.80 -18.59
CA ILE A 26 10.60 9.19 -19.41
C ILE A 26 11.51 8.33 -18.54
N LEU A 27 11.90 8.83 -17.37
CA LEU A 27 12.80 8.13 -16.46
C LEU A 27 12.17 6.84 -15.91
N VAL A 28 10.88 6.87 -15.55
CA VAL A 28 10.15 5.66 -15.15
C VAL A 28 10.05 4.67 -16.31
N ILE A 29 9.74 5.12 -17.52
CA ILE A 29 9.68 4.27 -18.71
C ILE A 29 11.03 3.61 -18.97
N LEU A 30 12.13 4.36 -18.88
CA LEU A 30 13.49 3.83 -19.08
C LEU A 30 13.91 2.90 -17.95
N ALA A 31 13.67 3.26 -16.69
CA ALA A 31 14.01 2.44 -15.53
C ALA A 31 13.23 1.11 -15.55
N ARG A 32 12.00 1.12 -16.07
CA ARG A 32 11.26 -0.11 -16.40
C ARG A 32 11.85 -0.83 -17.60
N GLY A 33 12.13 -0.16 -18.70
CA GLY A 33 12.70 -0.81 -19.89
C GLY A 33 14.02 -1.53 -19.59
N VAL A 34 14.88 -0.92 -18.78
CA VAL A 34 16.25 -1.40 -18.47
C VAL A 34 16.28 -2.44 -17.34
N GLY A 35 15.18 -2.69 -16.63
CA GLY A 35 15.19 -3.67 -15.54
C GLY A 35 15.56 -3.10 -14.16
N ILE A 36 15.85 -1.80 -14.03
CA ILE A 36 16.32 -1.19 -12.77
C ILE A 36 15.24 -1.29 -11.68
N LEU A 37 13.98 -1.13 -12.05
CA LEU A 37 12.86 -1.29 -11.12
C LEU A 37 12.49 -2.76 -10.84
N TRP A 38 13.14 -3.70 -11.52
CA TRP A 38 12.85 -5.14 -11.47
C TRP A 38 13.80 -5.86 -10.51
N SER A 39 14.94 -5.24 -10.15
CA SER A 39 15.83 -5.76 -9.11
C SER A 39 15.21 -5.75 -7.71
N PHE A 40 14.06 -5.07 -7.55
CA PHE A 40 13.33 -5.03 -6.28
C PHE A 40 12.28 -6.13 -6.16
N ASN A 41 11.95 -6.86 -7.23
CA ASN A 41 11.04 -8.01 -7.18
C ASN A 41 11.46 -9.11 -8.20
N PRO A 42 12.13 -10.19 -7.75
CA PRO A 42 12.62 -11.25 -8.63
C PRO A 42 11.53 -12.13 -9.24
N GLU A 43 10.28 -12.05 -8.78
CA GLU A 43 9.16 -12.87 -9.28
C GLU A 43 8.64 -12.40 -10.66
N PHE A 44 8.98 -11.19 -11.09
CA PHE A 44 8.46 -10.59 -12.32
C PHE A 44 9.48 -10.50 -13.48
N VAL A 45 10.46 -11.41 -13.61
CA VAL A 45 11.43 -11.35 -14.72
C VAL A 45 10.75 -11.69 -16.05
N HIS A 46 10.21 -10.69 -16.75
CA HIS A 46 9.75 -10.85 -18.15
C HIS A 46 10.94 -10.94 -19.13
N PRO A 47 10.76 -11.64 -20.26
CA PRO A 47 11.84 -11.92 -21.21
C PRO A 47 12.22 -10.66 -22.01
N GLY A 48 13.17 -9.89 -21.47
CA GLY A 48 13.98 -8.90 -22.20
C GLY A 48 13.42 -7.47 -22.35
N PHE A 49 14.36 -6.54 -22.59
CA PHE A 49 14.15 -5.09 -22.77
C PHE A 49 12.99 -4.74 -23.72
N ARG A 50 12.81 -5.53 -24.80
CA ARG A 50 11.77 -5.31 -25.81
C ARG A 50 10.36 -5.57 -25.26
N ALA A 51 10.17 -6.60 -24.44
CA ALA A 51 8.88 -6.90 -23.80
C ALA A 51 8.54 -5.85 -22.73
N ALA A 52 9.53 -5.43 -21.94
CA ALA A 52 9.38 -4.37 -20.95
C ALA A 52 9.07 -3.00 -21.58
N PHE A 53 9.72 -2.65 -22.70
CA PHE A 53 9.43 -1.44 -23.46
C PHE A 53 8.03 -1.48 -24.06
N LEU A 54 7.63 -2.61 -24.67
CA LEU A 54 6.27 -2.79 -25.18
C LEU A 54 5.24 -2.71 -24.05
N ALA A 55 5.48 -3.32 -22.89
CA ALA A 55 4.59 -3.27 -21.75
C ALA A 55 4.46 -1.84 -21.19
N GLY A 56 5.58 -1.12 -21.01
CA GLY A 56 5.56 0.27 -20.59
C GLY A 56 4.84 1.18 -21.59
N PHE A 57 5.05 0.97 -22.89
CA PHE A 57 4.35 1.68 -23.94
C PHE A 57 2.86 1.31 -24.00
N MET A 58 2.49 0.04 -23.83
CA MET A 58 1.11 -0.43 -23.78
C MET A 58 0.38 0.10 -22.55
N TYR A 59 1.05 0.26 -21.40
CA TYR A 59 0.50 0.92 -20.23
C TYR A 59 0.30 2.42 -20.46
N PHE A 60 1.26 3.09 -21.09
CA PHE A 60 1.14 4.50 -21.46
C PHE A 60 0.07 4.73 -22.55
N TYR A 61 -0.02 3.82 -23.51
CA TYR A 61 -1.05 3.79 -24.54
C TYR A 61 -2.42 3.49 -23.92
N ALA A 62 -2.52 2.55 -22.99
CA ALA A 62 -3.74 2.30 -22.24
C ALA A 62 -4.15 3.53 -21.42
N LEU A 63 -3.18 4.22 -20.80
CA LEU A 63 -3.41 5.50 -20.12
C LEU A 63 -3.97 6.54 -21.09
N ILE A 64 -3.47 6.61 -22.33
CA ILE A 64 -3.87 7.55 -23.39
C ILE A 64 -5.19 7.16 -24.08
N VAL A 65 -5.49 5.88 -24.24
CA VAL A 65 -6.59 5.38 -25.10
C VAL A 65 -7.82 4.99 -24.30
N TYR A 66 -7.68 4.49 -23.07
CA TYR A 66 -8.81 4.31 -22.14
C TYR A 66 -9.21 5.63 -21.44
N LEU A 67 -8.62 6.77 -21.86
CA LEU A 67 -8.87 8.15 -21.43
C LEU A 67 -10.36 8.43 -21.13
N PRO A 68 -11.33 8.22 -22.06
CA PRO A 68 -12.62 8.89 -21.93
C PRO A 68 -13.47 8.49 -20.71
N ARG A 69 -13.27 7.29 -20.14
CA ARG A 69 -14.03 6.80 -18.96
C ARG A 69 -13.27 6.89 -17.63
N VAL A 70 -11.93 6.90 -17.66
CA VAL A 70 -11.07 6.86 -16.46
C VAL A 70 -10.45 8.24 -16.14
N VAL A 71 -10.42 9.16 -17.12
CA VAL A 71 -9.78 10.49 -17.05
C VAL A 71 -10.25 11.36 -15.91
N TRP A 72 -11.55 11.42 -15.64
CA TRP A 72 -12.07 12.39 -14.68
C TRP A 72 -11.70 12.04 -13.23
N GLY A 73 -11.56 10.74 -12.92
CA GLY A 73 -11.27 10.28 -11.55
C GLY A 73 -9.80 10.15 -11.22
N LEU A 74 -8.94 9.77 -12.18
CA LEU A 74 -7.56 9.33 -11.88
C LEU A 74 -6.47 10.21 -12.52
N VAL A 75 -6.62 10.64 -13.77
CA VAL A 75 -5.56 11.35 -14.51
C VAL A 75 -5.60 12.86 -14.24
N VAL A 76 -6.79 13.44 -14.18
CA VAL A 76 -6.98 14.88 -13.90
C VAL A 76 -6.35 15.28 -12.55
N PRO A 77 -6.56 14.55 -11.43
CA PRO A 77 -5.91 14.90 -10.16
C PRO A 77 -4.37 14.87 -10.22
N GLN A 78 -3.79 13.97 -11.00
CA GLN A 78 -2.33 13.82 -11.12
C GLN A 78 -1.71 15.00 -11.86
N ILE A 79 -2.25 15.36 -13.05
CA ILE A 79 -1.76 16.52 -13.81
C ILE A 79 -1.97 17.81 -13.00
N LEU A 80 -3.12 17.96 -12.35
CA LEU A 80 -3.40 19.12 -11.49
C LEU A 80 -2.42 19.23 -10.32
N SER A 81 -1.93 18.11 -9.78
CA SER A 81 -0.91 18.11 -8.72
C SER A 81 0.43 18.70 -9.21
N TRP A 82 0.87 18.34 -10.42
CA TRP A 82 2.07 18.96 -11.02
C TRP A 82 1.87 20.44 -11.33
N VAL A 83 0.71 20.82 -11.87
CA VAL A 83 0.36 22.22 -12.12
C VAL A 83 0.35 23.02 -10.82
N PHE A 84 -0.19 22.46 -9.74
CA PHE A 84 -0.21 23.08 -8.42
C PHE A 84 1.21 23.34 -7.91
N VAL A 85 2.10 22.35 -7.97
CA VAL A 85 3.50 22.55 -7.55
C VAL A 85 4.18 23.64 -8.38
N ALA A 86 3.94 23.68 -9.69
CA ALA A 86 4.50 24.74 -10.54
C ALA A 86 4.03 26.15 -10.12
N VAL A 87 2.74 26.30 -9.84
CA VAL A 87 2.16 27.56 -9.35
C VAL A 87 2.73 27.94 -7.99
N LEU A 88 2.83 26.97 -7.06
CA LEU A 88 3.41 27.17 -5.74
C LEU A 88 4.88 27.63 -5.84
N LEU A 89 5.67 26.99 -6.70
CA LEU A 89 7.07 27.36 -6.93
C LEU A 89 7.21 28.75 -7.54
N TYR A 90 6.32 29.12 -8.47
CA TYR A 90 6.31 30.47 -9.01
C TYR A 90 6.02 31.53 -7.93
N VAL A 91 5.03 31.28 -7.07
CA VAL A 91 4.71 32.16 -5.93
C VAL A 91 5.87 32.22 -4.94
N ALA A 92 6.47 31.08 -4.60
CA ALA A 92 7.64 31.01 -3.72
C ALA A 92 8.85 31.76 -4.29
N ALA A 93 9.10 31.64 -5.61
CA ALA A 93 10.15 32.39 -6.29
C ALA A 93 9.91 33.91 -6.22
N LEU A 94 8.67 34.36 -6.42
CA LEU A 94 8.31 35.77 -6.29
C LEU A 94 8.47 36.30 -4.85
N LEU A 95 8.17 35.48 -3.85
CA LEU A 95 8.37 35.83 -2.43
C LEU A 95 9.86 35.90 -2.09
N LEU A 96 10.65 34.90 -2.51
CA LEU A 96 12.10 34.86 -2.31
C LEU A 96 12.82 36.00 -3.03
N ALA A 97 12.32 36.43 -4.20
CA ALA A 97 12.87 37.59 -4.90
C ALA A 97 12.84 38.87 -4.06
N ARG A 98 11.94 38.97 -3.06
CA ARG A 98 11.79 40.14 -2.19
C ARG A 98 12.67 40.13 -0.94
N THR A 99 13.28 39.00 -0.60
CA THR A 99 14.13 38.93 0.60
C THR A 99 15.53 39.47 0.29
N SER A 100 16.16 40.08 1.29
CA SER A 100 17.54 40.64 1.22
C SER A 100 18.64 39.56 1.26
N SER A 101 18.25 38.29 1.25
CA SER A 101 19.17 37.15 1.37
C SER A 101 20.08 37.00 0.13
N PRO A 102 21.30 36.48 0.27
CA PRO A 102 22.17 36.15 -0.86
C PRO A 102 21.42 35.32 -1.91
N THR A 103 21.65 35.63 -3.18
CA THR A 103 21.00 34.98 -4.34
C THR A 103 21.17 33.48 -4.34
N PHE A 104 22.31 32.97 -3.87
CA PHE A 104 22.57 31.53 -3.78
C PHE A 104 21.70 30.83 -2.74
N ALA A 105 21.57 31.37 -1.52
CA ALA A 105 20.74 30.79 -0.47
C ALA A 105 19.28 30.66 -0.92
N ARG A 106 18.75 31.68 -1.62
CA ARG A 106 17.39 31.67 -2.17
C ARG A 106 17.18 30.57 -3.22
N ARG A 107 18.18 30.31 -4.06
CA ARG A 107 18.12 29.20 -5.04
C ARG A 107 18.07 27.84 -4.34
N ILE A 108 18.87 27.66 -3.29
CA ILE A 108 18.85 26.43 -2.49
C ILE A 108 17.47 26.24 -1.85
N VAL A 109 16.91 27.26 -1.22
CA VAL A 109 15.57 27.18 -0.60
C VAL A 109 14.52 26.76 -1.63
N LEU A 110 14.52 27.40 -2.81
CA LEU A 110 13.56 27.05 -3.86
C LEU A 110 13.78 25.64 -4.43
N ALA A 111 15.04 25.20 -4.55
CA ALA A 111 15.39 23.84 -4.93
C ALA A 111 14.88 22.82 -3.91
N VAL A 112 15.03 23.07 -2.61
CA VAL A 112 14.54 22.18 -1.54
C VAL A 112 13.01 22.11 -1.53
N ILE A 113 12.32 23.24 -1.67
CA ILE A 113 10.85 23.26 -1.77
C ILE A 113 10.40 22.43 -2.98
N SER A 114 11.04 22.65 -4.14
CA SER A 114 10.73 21.91 -5.36
C SER A 114 11.02 20.42 -5.23
N LEU A 115 12.14 20.02 -4.60
CA LEU A 115 12.48 18.63 -4.34
C LEU A 115 11.39 17.93 -3.52
N LEU A 116 10.99 18.55 -2.41
CA LEU A 116 10.00 17.98 -1.51
C LEU A 116 8.63 17.89 -2.18
N CYS A 117 8.21 18.94 -2.88
CA CYS A 117 6.93 18.96 -3.58
C CYS A 117 6.90 17.94 -4.73
N SER A 118 7.90 17.92 -5.61
CA SER A 118 7.96 16.98 -6.75
C SER A 118 8.01 15.52 -6.29
N GLY A 119 8.85 15.22 -5.28
CA GLY A 119 8.92 13.87 -4.72
C GLY A 119 7.59 13.45 -4.08
N ARG A 120 6.92 14.36 -3.36
CA ARG A 120 5.60 14.11 -2.76
C ARG A 120 4.50 13.92 -3.79
N VAL A 121 4.55 14.58 -4.94
CA VAL A 121 3.55 14.41 -6.01
C VAL A 121 3.45 12.94 -6.45
N ILE A 122 4.55 12.18 -6.38
CA ILE A 122 4.56 10.74 -6.71
C ILE A 122 3.63 9.92 -5.82
N LEU A 123 3.42 10.30 -4.56
CA LEU A 123 2.51 9.60 -3.65
C LEU A 123 1.02 9.73 -4.07
N PHE A 124 0.70 10.71 -4.92
CA PHE A 124 -0.64 10.91 -5.46
C PHE A 124 -0.88 10.15 -6.77
N PHE A 125 0.14 9.49 -7.32
CA PHE A 125 -0.06 8.58 -8.43
C PHE A 125 -0.68 7.28 -7.94
N SER A 126 -1.57 6.71 -8.76
CA SER A 126 -2.27 5.48 -8.43
C SER A 126 -1.28 4.34 -8.13
N PRO A 127 -1.52 3.51 -7.10
CA PRO A 127 -0.80 2.25 -6.89
C PRO A 127 -0.76 1.35 -8.13
N ALA A 128 -1.74 1.50 -9.04
CA ALA A 128 -1.73 0.78 -10.32
C ALA A 128 -0.51 1.11 -11.20
N LEU A 129 0.11 2.27 -11.00
CA LEU A 129 1.34 2.68 -11.68
C LEU A 129 2.59 2.38 -10.87
N ILE A 130 2.49 1.90 -9.63
CA ILE A 130 3.65 1.65 -8.78
C ILE A 130 3.50 0.30 -8.08
N HIS A 131 4.20 -0.70 -8.61
CA HIS A 131 3.98 -2.11 -8.28
C HIS A 131 4.63 -2.54 -6.96
N ASP A 132 5.58 -1.78 -6.43
CA ASP A 132 6.33 -2.12 -5.22
C ASP A 132 6.85 -0.85 -4.52
N ILE A 133 7.21 -0.99 -3.24
CA ILE A 133 7.69 0.12 -2.41
C ILE A 133 9.02 0.71 -2.93
N GLY A 134 9.90 -0.12 -3.48
CA GLY A 134 11.17 0.30 -4.06
C GLY A 134 10.97 1.21 -5.28
N SER A 135 10.02 0.87 -6.16
CA SER A 135 9.67 1.70 -7.31
C SER A 135 9.02 3.03 -6.92
N ILE A 136 8.27 3.08 -5.81
CA ILE A 136 7.78 4.35 -5.22
C ILE A 136 8.98 5.22 -4.84
N PHE A 137 9.88 4.72 -4.00
CA PHE A 137 11.01 5.51 -3.50
C PHE A 137 11.97 5.96 -4.61
N PHE A 138 12.24 5.09 -5.57
CA PHE A 138 13.04 5.43 -6.74
C PHE A 138 12.40 6.60 -7.52
N THR A 139 11.11 6.48 -7.84
CA THR A 139 10.39 7.50 -8.61
C THR A 139 10.31 8.82 -7.82
N MET A 140 10.04 8.76 -6.52
CA MET A 140 10.04 9.91 -5.61
C MET A 140 11.40 10.63 -5.61
N PHE A 141 12.49 9.86 -5.52
CA PHE A 141 13.85 10.40 -5.47
C PHE A 141 14.18 11.15 -6.76
N PHE A 142 13.96 10.55 -7.93
CA PHE A 142 14.27 11.18 -9.21
C PHE A 142 13.34 12.34 -9.55
N ALA A 143 12.04 12.23 -9.26
CA ALA A 143 11.11 13.36 -9.37
C ALA A 143 11.56 14.53 -8.47
N GLY A 144 11.99 14.23 -7.25
CA GLY A 144 12.57 15.19 -6.31
C GLY A 144 13.83 15.85 -6.88
N LEU A 145 14.77 15.08 -7.45
CA LEU A 145 15.99 15.63 -8.06
C LEU A 145 15.69 16.54 -9.25
N LEU A 146 14.80 16.11 -10.16
CA LEU A 146 14.34 16.94 -11.29
C LEU A 146 13.67 18.22 -10.79
N GLY A 147 12.84 18.11 -9.75
CA GLY A 147 12.28 19.25 -9.03
C GLY A 147 13.35 20.19 -8.51
N ALA A 148 14.36 19.68 -7.80
CA ALA A 148 15.44 20.47 -7.23
C ALA A 148 16.19 21.27 -8.29
N VAL A 149 16.57 20.60 -9.39
CA VAL A 149 17.22 21.22 -10.54
C VAL A 149 16.36 22.35 -11.09
N TYR A 150 15.07 22.09 -11.34
CA TYR A 150 14.15 23.11 -11.82
C TYR A 150 14.05 24.30 -10.86
N GLY A 151 13.84 24.06 -9.56
CA GLY A 151 13.73 25.09 -8.55
C GLY A 151 14.98 25.96 -8.43
N PHE A 152 16.17 25.35 -8.56
CA PHE A 152 17.45 26.08 -8.52
C PHE A 152 17.57 27.10 -9.68
N PHE A 153 17.13 26.71 -10.89
CA PHE A 153 17.19 27.54 -12.10
C PHE A 153 15.96 28.44 -12.30
N LEU A 154 14.87 28.21 -11.57
CA LEU A 154 13.66 29.03 -11.68
C LEU A 154 13.86 30.46 -11.16
N LEU A 155 14.54 30.62 -10.02
CA LEU A 155 14.67 31.92 -9.35
C LEU A 155 15.36 33.00 -10.21
N PRO A 156 16.52 32.74 -10.87
CA PRO A 156 17.17 33.72 -11.73
C PRO A 156 16.26 34.23 -12.85
N ARG A 157 15.47 33.33 -13.44
CA ARG A 157 14.53 33.65 -14.52
C ARG A 157 13.42 34.56 -14.02
N VAL A 158 12.78 34.22 -12.90
CA VAL A 158 11.71 35.02 -12.28
C VAL A 158 12.23 36.42 -11.91
N CYS A 159 13.46 36.53 -11.41
CA CYS A 159 14.09 37.82 -11.13
C CYS A 159 14.32 38.65 -12.40
N SER A 160 14.73 38.03 -13.52
CA SER A 160 14.93 38.75 -14.80
C SER A 160 13.62 39.21 -15.47
N GLU A 161 12.54 38.44 -15.32
CA GLU A 161 11.24 38.76 -15.93
C GLU A 161 10.42 39.78 -15.10
N SER A 162 10.88 40.08 -13.88
CA SER A 162 10.16 40.93 -12.93
C SER A 162 10.97 42.16 -12.47
N PRO A 163 11.40 43.06 -13.36
CA PRO A 163 11.98 44.33 -12.94
C PRO A 163 10.87 45.21 -12.34
N LYS A 164 10.93 45.43 -11.01
CA LYS A 164 10.05 46.29 -10.18
C LYS A 164 8.62 45.74 -9.95
N THR A 165 8.41 44.93 -8.90
CA THR A 165 7.04 44.55 -8.49
C THR A 165 6.41 45.53 -7.50
N SER A 166 5.27 46.11 -7.89
CA SER A 166 4.21 46.57 -6.98
C SER A 166 3.76 45.44 -6.02
N PRO A 167 3.18 45.75 -4.85
CA PRO A 167 2.85 44.77 -3.80
C PRO A 167 2.00 43.60 -4.32
N MET A 168 2.21 42.41 -3.74
CA MET A 168 1.34 41.25 -4.00
C MET A 168 -0.07 41.63 -3.57
N LEU A 169 -0.97 41.77 -4.54
CA LEU A 169 -2.37 42.08 -4.27
C LEU A 169 -3.07 40.86 -3.65
N LEU A 170 -4.03 41.09 -2.77
CA LEU A 170 -4.85 40.09 -2.05
C LEU A 170 -5.30 38.91 -2.93
N ARG A 171 -5.64 39.17 -4.20
CA ARG A 171 -6.02 38.15 -5.18
C ARG A 171 -5.00 37.01 -5.38
N HIS A 172 -3.70 37.27 -5.26
CA HIS A 172 -2.67 36.23 -5.38
C HIS A 172 -2.69 35.30 -4.16
N TRP A 173 -2.92 35.86 -2.97
CA TRP A 173 -3.13 35.11 -1.74
C TRP A 173 -4.43 34.32 -1.77
N MET A 174 -5.50 34.87 -2.36
CA MET A 174 -6.74 34.12 -2.57
C MET A 174 -6.55 32.94 -3.53
N ILE A 175 -5.84 33.11 -4.64
CA ILE A 175 -5.55 32.01 -5.57
C ILE A 175 -4.72 30.93 -4.85
N ALA A 176 -3.65 31.31 -4.16
CA ALA A 176 -2.84 30.36 -3.38
C ALA A 176 -3.68 29.65 -2.29
N GLY A 177 -4.52 30.39 -1.58
CA GLY A 177 -5.41 29.86 -0.53
C GLY A 177 -6.46 28.89 -1.07
N VAL A 178 -7.11 29.20 -2.19
CA VAL A 178 -8.07 28.30 -2.85
C VAL A 178 -7.39 26.99 -3.24
N TRP A 179 -6.17 27.06 -3.78
CA TRP A 179 -5.42 25.86 -4.14
C TRP A 179 -4.96 25.05 -2.91
N VAL A 180 -4.53 25.71 -1.82
CA VAL A 180 -4.21 25.03 -0.55
C VAL A 180 -5.45 24.34 0.02
N LEU A 181 -6.60 25.01 0.03
CA LEU A 181 -7.85 24.43 0.52
C LEU A 181 -8.31 23.26 -0.35
N LEU A 182 -8.22 23.37 -1.67
CA LEU A 182 -8.59 22.31 -2.60
C LEU A 182 -7.65 21.09 -2.48
N PHE A 183 -6.36 21.33 -2.24
CA PHE A 183 -5.38 20.27 -1.98
C PHE A 183 -5.62 19.61 -0.62
N SER A 184 -5.85 20.37 0.44
CA SER A 184 -6.20 19.84 1.76
C SER A 184 -7.53 19.08 1.75
N ALA A 185 -8.51 19.53 0.95
CA ALA A 185 -9.78 18.84 0.77
C ALA A 185 -9.62 17.55 -0.03
N ASN A 186 -8.83 17.56 -1.11
CA ASN A 186 -8.50 16.35 -1.87
C ASN A 186 -7.64 15.38 -1.07
N TRP A 187 -6.74 15.87 -0.23
CA TRP A 187 -5.98 15.08 0.74
C TRP A 187 -6.92 14.42 1.74
N GLY A 188 -7.78 15.21 2.39
CA GLY A 188 -8.79 14.71 3.31
C GLY A 188 -9.72 13.71 2.63
N HIS A 189 -10.07 13.93 1.36
CA HIS A 189 -10.87 12.99 0.58
C HIS A 189 -10.11 11.71 0.23
N ALA A 190 -8.84 11.79 -0.19
CA ALA A 190 -8.04 10.63 -0.54
C ALA A 190 -7.72 9.77 0.70
N GLU A 191 -7.35 10.40 1.82
CA GLU A 191 -7.21 9.72 3.10
C GLU A 191 -8.54 9.15 3.59
N TYR A 192 -9.65 9.90 3.44
CA TYR A 192 -10.99 9.40 3.72
C TYR A 192 -11.34 8.20 2.85
N GLN A 193 -11.06 8.21 1.54
CA GLN A 193 -11.31 7.08 0.65
C GLN A 193 -10.40 5.90 0.97
N ARG A 194 -9.12 6.15 1.29
CA ARG A 194 -8.17 5.11 1.72
C ARG A 194 -8.63 4.44 3.02
N HIS A 195 -9.16 5.22 3.96
CA HIS A 195 -9.76 4.72 5.19
C HIS A 195 -11.16 4.10 4.96
N LYS A 196 -11.91 4.54 3.95
CA LYS A 196 -13.25 4.03 3.60
C LYS A 196 -13.22 2.83 2.65
N ILE A 197 -12.06 2.53 2.05
CA ILE A 197 -11.78 1.21 1.47
C ILE A 197 -11.76 0.14 2.59
N HIS A 198 -11.64 0.51 3.87
CA HIS A 198 -12.35 -0.25 4.91
C HIS A 198 -13.84 -0.02 4.70
N SER A 199 -14.46 -0.88 3.88
CA SER A 199 -15.86 -0.75 3.49
C SER A 199 -16.72 -0.52 4.72
N ILE A 200 -17.71 0.37 4.63
CA ILE A 200 -18.61 0.79 5.74
C ILE A 200 -19.23 -0.39 6.53
N ASN A 201 -19.18 -1.62 6.00
CA ASN A 201 -19.64 -2.85 6.65
C ASN A 201 -18.64 -4.02 6.53
N ASP A 202 -17.33 -3.77 6.37
CA ASP A 202 -16.32 -4.83 6.47
C ASP A 202 -15.88 -4.92 7.94
N PRO A 203 -16.01 -6.07 8.60
CA PRO A 203 -15.57 -6.21 9.97
C PRO A 203 -14.06 -6.02 10.03
N GLN A 204 -13.60 -5.22 10.99
CA GLN A 204 -12.17 -5.14 11.29
C GLN A 204 -11.75 -6.49 11.90
N LEU A 205 -10.76 -7.14 11.29
CA LEU A 205 -10.30 -8.45 11.73
C LEU A 205 -8.93 -8.35 12.37
N GLN A 206 -8.76 -9.09 13.46
CA GLN A 206 -7.46 -9.46 13.99
C GLN A 206 -7.26 -10.94 13.66
N LEU A 207 -6.39 -11.24 12.70
CA LEU A 207 -6.06 -12.62 12.30
C LEU A 207 -5.14 -13.24 13.34
N TYR A 208 -5.40 -14.49 13.70
CA TYR A 208 -4.58 -15.31 14.58
C TYR A 208 -4.24 -16.61 13.89
N PHE A 209 -2.96 -16.96 13.88
CA PHE A 209 -2.42 -18.10 13.18
C PHE A 209 -1.99 -19.15 14.19
N VAL A 210 -2.66 -20.30 14.18
CA VAL A 210 -2.44 -21.36 15.16
C VAL A 210 -2.02 -22.63 14.44
N LYS A 211 -0.86 -23.14 14.80
CA LYS A 211 -0.37 -24.45 14.38
C LYS A 211 -0.92 -25.50 15.33
N TRP A 212 -1.53 -26.54 14.76
CA TRP A 212 -2.09 -27.66 15.49
C TRP A 212 -1.24 -28.90 15.23
N THR A 213 -0.71 -29.50 16.29
CA THR A 213 -0.03 -30.79 16.25
C THR A 213 -0.91 -31.81 16.95
N PRO A 214 -1.64 -32.66 16.21
CA PRO A 214 -2.45 -33.72 16.79
C PRO A 214 -1.60 -34.64 17.67
N ALA A 215 -2.07 -34.90 18.89
CA ALA A 215 -1.42 -35.81 19.84
C ALA A 215 -2.47 -36.35 20.81
N GLU A 216 -2.21 -37.52 21.40
CA GLU A 216 -3.10 -38.07 22.42
C GLU A 216 -3.17 -37.16 23.66
N GLY A 217 -4.37 -37.04 24.21
CA GLY A 217 -4.65 -36.24 25.41
C GLY A 217 -5.47 -34.98 25.15
N ASP A 218 -5.73 -34.22 26.21
CA ASP A 218 -6.51 -32.98 26.13
C ASP A 218 -5.77 -31.91 25.31
N VAL A 219 -6.54 -31.00 24.73
CA VAL A 219 -6.01 -29.84 24.01
C VAL A 219 -5.21 -28.96 24.96
N ARG A 220 -3.97 -28.67 24.59
CA ARG A 220 -3.09 -27.78 25.35
C ARG A 220 -2.42 -26.76 24.45
N GLU A 221 -2.36 -25.52 24.91
CA GLU A 221 -1.58 -24.49 24.24
C GLU A 221 -0.11 -24.60 24.70
N GLU A 222 0.80 -24.73 23.75
CA GLU A 222 2.24 -24.71 23.98
C GLU A 222 2.84 -23.44 23.39
N ARG A 223 3.82 -22.87 24.10
CA ARG A 223 4.44 -21.60 23.72
C ARG A 223 5.56 -21.83 22.73
N ILE A 224 5.65 -20.96 21.74
CA ILE A 224 6.79 -20.92 20.83
C ILE A 224 7.90 -20.10 21.51
N GLY A 225 8.90 -20.81 22.06
CA GLY A 225 10.10 -20.20 22.64
C GLY A 225 10.05 -19.93 24.17
N LYS A 226 11.11 -19.29 24.69
CA LYS A 226 11.41 -19.20 26.14
C LYS A 226 11.00 -17.87 26.82
N PHE A 227 10.39 -16.92 26.10
CA PHE A 227 10.18 -15.55 26.62
C PHE A 227 8.69 -15.24 26.85
N GLY A 228 8.29 -15.09 28.13
CA GLY A 228 7.02 -14.49 28.58
C GLY A 228 5.71 -15.17 28.10
N PRO A 229 4.54 -14.84 28.67
CA PRO A 229 3.28 -15.11 27.98
C PRO A 229 3.24 -14.24 26.71
N PRO A 230 3.02 -14.81 25.51
CA PRO A 230 2.69 -13.98 24.37
C PRO A 230 1.35 -13.28 24.66
N PRO A 231 1.17 -11.99 24.29
CA PRO A 231 -0.12 -11.30 24.48
C PRO A 231 -1.27 -11.84 23.59
N HIS A 232 -1.02 -12.94 22.87
CA HIS A 232 -1.86 -13.46 21.78
C HIS A 232 -2.37 -14.89 22.01
N SER A 233 -2.49 -15.34 23.25
CA SER A 233 -2.97 -16.71 23.54
C SER A 233 -4.44 -16.89 23.16
N LEU A 234 -4.82 -18.16 22.96
CA LEU A 234 -6.23 -18.51 22.82
C LEU A 234 -6.98 -18.19 24.11
N THR A 235 -8.22 -17.70 23.99
CA THR A 235 -9.11 -17.53 25.14
C THR A 235 -9.64 -18.88 25.62
N ASP A 236 -10.04 -18.97 26.89
CA ASP A 236 -10.63 -20.21 27.43
C ASP A 236 -11.86 -20.67 26.63
N LEU A 237 -12.63 -19.72 26.09
CA LEU A 237 -13.79 -20.00 25.24
C LEU A 237 -13.36 -20.61 23.89
N GLU A 238 -12.31 -20.08 23.27
CA GLU A 238 -11.75 -20.62 22.03
C GLU A 238 -11.22 -22.04 22.24
N ILE A 239 -10.50 -22.28 23.35
CA ILE A 239 -10.02 -23.60 23.73
C ILE A 239 -11.19 -24.56 23.97
N GLN A 240 -12.26 -24.09 24.62
CA GLN A 240 -13.46 -24.88 24.84
C GLN A 240 -14.17 -25.25 23.52
N HIS A 241 -14.25 -24.33 22.56
CA HIS A 241 -14.79 -24.62 21.23
C HIS A 241 -13.96 -25.66 20.48
N LEU A 242 -12.63 -25.57 20.55
CA LEU A 242 -11.73 -26.56 19.96
C LEU A 242 -11.88 -27.93 20.62
N ARG A 243 -11.96 -27.97 21.96
CA ARG A 243 -12.22 -29.21 22.71
C ARG A 243 -13.56 -29.83 22.31
N ALA A 244 -14.61 -29.02 22.21
CA ALA A 244 -15.94 -29.48 21.77
C ALA A 244 -15.96 -29.95 20.31
N ALA A 245 -15.04 -29.44 19.47
CA ALA A 245 -14.82 -29.92 18.11
C ALA A 245 -14.06 -31.26 18.04
N GLY A 246 -13.60 -31.80 19.19
CA GLY A 246 -12.80 -33.02 19.25
C GLY A 246 -11.32 -32.80 18.95
N VAL A 247 -10.84 -31.54 19.00
CA VAL A 247 -9.43 -31.23 18.85
C VAL A 247 -8.65 -31.75 20.05
N THR A 248 -7.55 -32.44 19.78
CA THR A 248 -6.64 -33.03 20.77
C THR A 248 -5.20 -32.69 20.42
N GLY A 249 -4.32 -32.71 21.42
CA GLY A 249 -2.89 -32.43 21.25
C GLY A 249 -2.51 -30.97 21.49
N ILE A 250 -1.58 -30.47 20.68
CA ILE A 250 -0.84 -29.23 20.98
C ILE A 250 -1.26 -28.12 20.01
N LEU A 251 -1.54 -26.94 20.56
CA LEU A 251 -1.79 -25.71 19.81
C LEU A 251 -0.66 -24.72 20.05
N GLN A 252 -0.12 -24.14 18.98
CA GLN A 252 0.97 -23.16 19.05
C GLN A 252 0.58 -21.92 18.23
N THR A 253 0.43 -20.78 18.90
CA THR A 253 0.14 -19.50 18.22
C THR A 253 1.41 -18.99 17.55
N TRP A 254 1.44 -19.03 16.22
CA TRP A 254 2.59 -18.72 15.37
C TRP A 254 2.70 -17.23 15.00
N GLY A 255 1.57 -16.53 14.95
CA GLY A 255 1.54 -15.12 14.58
C GLY A 255 0.15 -14.54 14.68
N HIS A 256 0.07 -13.23 14.51
CA HIS A 256 -1.19 -12.49 14.45
C HIS A 256 -1.03 -11.28 13.52
N SER A 257 -2.14 -10.76 12.99
CA SER A 257 -2.15 -9.52 12.24
C SER A 257 -2.64 -8.36 13.12
N GLY A 258 -1.98 -7.21 13.04
CA GLY A 258 -2.37 -5.99 13.74
C GLY A 258 -1.47 -5.67 14.94
N ASN A 259 -1.59 -4.47 15.48
CA ASN A 259 -0.87 -4.09 16.69
C ASN A 259 -1.80 -4.26 17.90
N ASP A 260 -1.32 -4.93 18.95
CA ASP A 260 -2.01 -4.98 20.25
C ASP A 260 -1.92 -3.65 21.02
N TYR A 261 -1.05 -2.74 20.57
CA TYR A 261 -0.87 -1.44 21.18
C TYR A 261 -0.93 -0.30 20.15
N PRO A 262 -1.86 0.66 20.30
CA PRO A 262 -2.93 0.72 21.31
C PRO A 262 -3.94 -0.44 21.15
N PRO A 263 -4.78 -0.72 22.17
CA PRO A 263 -5.78 -1.80 22.10
C PRO A 263 -6.60 -1.74 20.82
N PRO A 264 -6.98 -2.90 20.25
CA PRO A 264 -7.74 -2.93 19.01
C PRO A 264 -9.02 -2.10 19.15
N PRO A 265 -9.43 -1.38 18.09
CA PRO A 265 -10.66 -0.58 18.12
C PRO A 265 -11.87 -1.40 18.57
N PRO A 266 -12.83 -0.80 19.28
CA PRO A 266 -14.08 -1.46 19.64
C PRO A 266 -14.77 -2.02 18.39
N GLY A 267 -15.14 -3.31 18.41
CA GLY A 267 -15.75 -4.00 17.28
C GLY A 267 -14.77 -4.73 16.35
N THR A 268 -13.47 -4.77 16.68
CA THR A 268 -12.52 -5.68 16.03
C THR A 268 -12.85 -7.13 16.41
N LEU A 269 -13.01 -8.00 15.40
CA LEU A 269 -13.34 -9.41 15.56
C LEU A 269 -12.07 -10.27 15.47
N ARG A 270 -11.97 -11.32 16.29
CA ARG A 270 -10.87 -12.28 16.24
C ARG A 270 -11.17 -13.34 15.17
N PHE A 271 -10.21 -13.60 14.31
CA PHE A 271 -10.31 -14.56 13.22
C PHE A 271 -9.18 -15.58 13.33
N PHE A 272 -9.50 -16.79 13.79
CA PHE A 272 -8.52 -17.85 14.01
C PHE A 272 -8.42 -18.77 12.82
N ILE A 273 -7.18 -19.08 12.43
CA ILE A 273 -6.88 -20.06 11.40
C ILE A 273 -6.02 -21.13 12.06
N VAL A 274 -6.64 -22.27 12.34
CA VAL A 274 -6.01 -23.43 12.98
C VAL A 274 -5.65 -24.45 11.90
N MET A 275 -4.35 -24.63 11.70
CA MET A 275 -3.80 -25.46 10.63
C MET A 275 -3.00 -26.61 11.22
N SER A 276 -3.27 -27.83 10.76
CA SER A 276 -2.45 -29.00 11.08
C SER A 276 -1.32 -29.21 10.07
N ARG A 277 -1.45 -28.63 8.88
CA ARG A 277 -0.45 -28.68 7.81
C ARG A 277 -0.60 -27.48 6.85
N PRO A 278 0.38 -27.18 5.99
CA PRO A 278 0.24 -26.09 5.01
C PRO A 278 -0.92 -26.32 4.04
N VAL A 279 -1.50 -25.24 3.50
CA VAL A 279 -2.46 -25.35 2.39
C VAL A 279 -1.73 -25.86 1.16
N ARG A 280 -2.38 -26.72 0.36
CA ARG A 280 -1.81 -27.22 -0.91
C ARG A 280 -2.43 -26.54 -2.14
N GLU A 281 -3.49 -25.80 -1.92
CA GLU A 281 -4.24 -25.08 -2.94
C GLU A 281 -4.71 -23.75 -2.35
N THR A 282 -5.13 -22.83 -3.21
CA THR A 282 -5.69 -21.55 -2.77
C THR A 282 -7.05 -21.79 -2.13
N ILE A 283 -7.23 -21.28 -0.92
CA ILE A 283 -8.45 -21.46 -0.13
C ILE A 283 -8.97 -20.09 0.29
N ASP A 284 -10.27 -19.88 0.09
CA ASP A 284 -10.98 -18.68 0.47
C ASP A 284 -11.84 -18.94 1.72
N LEU A 285 -11.47 -18.33 2.84
CA LEU A 285 -12.18 -18.45 4.12
C LEU A 285 -13.12 -17.25 4.33
N PRO A 286 -14.44 -17.43 4.39
CA PRO A 286 -15.38 -16.32 4.59
C PRO A 286 -15.14 -15.54 5.89
N LYS A 287 -15.21 -14.21 5.82
CA LYS A 287 -15.10 -13.34 7.00
C LYS A 287 -16.36 -13.46 7.88
N PRO A 288 -16.25 -13.32 9.20
CA PRO A 288 -17.41 -13.27 10.10
C PRO A 288 -18.21 -12.00 9.83
N ALA A 289 -19.54 -12.08 9.92
CA ALA A 289 -20.41 -10.90 9.90
C ALA A 289 -20.48 -10.23 11.27
N ALA A 290 -20.41 -11.04 12.34
CA ALA A 290 -20.37 -10.61 13.73
C ALA A 290 -19.77 -11.72 14.60
N GLY A 291 -19.15 -11.34 15.72
CA GLY A 291 -18.52 -12.26 16.67
C GLY A 291 -17.22 -12.87 16.15
N ASP A 292 -16.50 -13.52 17.06
CA ASP A 292 -15.25 -14.20 16.75
C ASP A 292 -15.51 -15.51 16.00
N ILE A 293 -14.59 -15.87 15.11
CA ILE A 293 -14.70 -17.08 14.29
C ILE A 293 -13.39 -17.84 14.25
N LEU A 294 -13.49 -19.16 14.20
CA LEU A 294 -12.35 -20.06 14.10
C LEU A 294 -12.55 -21.01 12.91
N TYR A 295 -11.53 -21.09 12.07
CA TYR A 295 -11.42 -22.06 11.00
C TYR A 295 -10.43 -23.16 11.38
N LEU A 296 -10.87 -24.41 11.23
CA LEU A 296 -10.10 -25.60 11.57
C LEU A 296 -9.88 -26.46 10.34
N GLN A 297 -8.62 -26.77 10.04
CA GLN A 297 -8.23 -27.63 8.93
C GLN A 297 -8.34 -29.11 9.33
N THR A 298 -9.20 -29.85 8.63
CA THR A 298 -9.49 -31.27 8.89
C THR A 298 -9.42 -32.08 7.60
N GLU A 299 -9.44 -33.41 7.70
CA GLU A 299 -9.51 -34.30 6.53
C GLU A 299 -10.76 -34.02 5.67
N GLN A 300 -11.88 -33.65 6.30
CA GLN A 300 -13.13 -33.31 5.61
C GLN A 300 -13.13 -31.89 5.02
N GLY A 301 -12.01 -31.17 5.09
CA GLY A 301 -11.86 -29.79 4.66
C GLY A 301 -11.86 -28.80 5.82
N TRP A 302 -12.25 -27.55 5.55
CA TRP A 302 -12.26 -26.49 6.53
C TRP A 302 -13.59 -26.45 7.29
N LYS A 303 -13.52 -26.59 8.61
CA LYS A 303 -14.68 -26.46 9.51
C LYS A 303 -14.66 -25.10 10.19
N VAL A 304 -15.84 -24.53 10.39
CA VAL A 304 -16.03 -23.21 11.00
C VAL A 304 -16.63 -23.35 12.40
N PHE A 305 -16.12 -22.58 13.35
CA PHE A 305 -16.56 -22.60 14.76
C PHE A 305 -16.82 -21.17 15.28
N PRO A 306 -17.94 -20.96 15.99
CA PRO A 306 -19.05 -21.90 16.16
C PRO A 306 -19.75 -22.21 14.81
N PRO A 307 -20.42 -23.38 14.65
CA PRO A 307 -21.11 -23.71 13.39
C PRO A 307 -22.23 -22.72 13.02
N SER A 308 -22.73 -21.96 13.99
CA SER A 308 -23.74 -20.91 13.82
C SER A 308 -23.17 -19.55 13.42
N ALA A 309 -21.85 -19.43 13.24
CA ALA A 309 -21.20 -18.18 12.86
C ALA A 309 -21.73 -17.67 11.51
N GLN A 310 -22.27 -16.46 11.50
CA GLN A 310 -22.69 -15.80 10.27
C GLN A 310 -21.47 -15.24 9.54
N THR A 311 -21.41 -15.42 8.23
CA THR A 311 -20.29 -14.95 7.40
C THR A 311 -20.75 -13.96 6.34
N VAL A 312 -19.84 -13.09 5.90
CA VAL A 312 -20.04 -12.21 4.74
C VAL A 312 -19.37 -12.81 3.50
N THR A 313 -19.68 -12.25 2.31
CA THR A 313 -19.13 -12.73 1.03
C THR A 313 -17.63 -12.47 0.84
N ARG A 314 -17.03 -11.55 1.62
CA ARG A 314 -15.59 -11.27 1.57
C ARG A 314 -14.82 -12.38 2.28
N THR A 315 -13.58 -12.61 1.86
CA THR A 315 -12.79 -13.75 2.33
C THR A 315 -11.40 -13.33 2.83
N VAL A 316 -10.83 -14.17 3.69
CA VAL A 316 -9.39 -14.26 3.95
C VAL A 316 -8.88 -15.39 3.06
N ARG A 317 -7.98 -15.06 2.12
CA ARG A 317 -7.42 -16.01 1.17
C ARG A 317 -6.09 -16.55 1.68
N LEU A 318 -6.00 -17.87 1.76
CA LEU A 318 -4.76 -18.61 2.00
C LEU A 318 -4.24 -19.11 0.66
N THR A 319 -3.01 -18.74 0.30
CA THR A 319 -2.39 -19.10 -0.97
C THR A 319 -1.19 -19.99 -0.70
N PHE A 320 -1.15 -21.15 -1.36
CA PHE A 320 0.03 -21.99 -1.40
C PHE A 320 1.10 -21.32 -2.26
N CYS A 321 2.29 -21.19 -1.70
CA CYS A 321 3.47 -20.73 -2.42
C CYS A 321 4.46 -21.88 -2.52
N GLU A 322 4.83 -22.21 -3.76
CA GLU A 322 5.91 -23.14 -4.04
C GLU A 322 7.21 -22.67 -3.35
N PRO A 323 8.18 -23.59 -3.11
CA PRO A 323 9.45 -23.25 -2.48
C PRO A 323 10.08 -22.03 -3.14
N GLU A 324 10.25 -20.96 -2.36
CA GLU A 324 10.99 -19.81 -2.85
C GLU A 324 12.46 -20.18 -3.08
N PRO A 325 13.13 -19.58 -4.09
CA PRO A 325 14.53 -19.87 -4.41
C PRO A 325 15.51 -19.75 -3.23
N HIS A 326 15.10 -19.03 -2.18
CA HIS A 326 15.91 -18.73 -1.00
C HIS A 326 15.52 -19.54 0.25
N LEU A 327 14.31 -20.13 0.30
CA LEU A 327 13.81 -20.82 1.49
C LEU A 327 13.83 -22.35 1.33
N ASN A 328 13.90 -22.90 0.10
CA ASN A 328 13.88 -24.35 -0.18
C ASN A 328 12.72 -25.13 0.46
N VAL A 329 11.78 -24.44 1.11
CA VAL A 329 10.58 -24.98 1.72
C VAL A 329 9.38 -24.22 1.16
N PRO A 330 8.27 -24.91 0.83
CA PRO A 330 7.06 -24.21 0.45
C PRO A 330 6.53 -23.38 1.64
N SER A 331 5.68 -22.40 1.36
CA SER A 331 5.09 -21.54 2.38
C SER A 331 3.60 -21.30 2.12
N THR A 332 2.90 -20.83 3.16
CA THR A 332 1.53 -20.34 3.02
C THR A 332 1.56 -18.83 3.15
N ARG A 333 1.25 -18.12 2.07
CA ARG A 333 0.97 -16.67 2.12
C ARG A 333 -0.50 -16.45 2.39
N TYR A 334 -0.85 -15.33 3.00
CA TYR A 334 -2.24 -14.93 3.18
C TYR A 334 -2.49 -13.52 2.68
N SER A 335 -3.71 -13.31 2.22
CA SER A 335 -4.19 -12.03 1.72
C SER A 335 -5.63 -11.83 2.14
N VAL A 336 -6.03 -10.59 2.37
CA VAL A 336 -7.39 -10.28 2.81
C VAL A 336 -8.11 -9.56 1.67
N ASP A 337 -9.27 -10.07 1.28
CA ASP A 337 -10.14 -9.37 0.35
C ASP A 337 -10.77 -8.17 1.06
N ILE A 338 -10.30 -6.97 0.71
CA ILE A 338 -10.81 -5.68 1.20
C ILE A 338 -12.07 -5.22 0.42
N GLY A 339 -12.60 -6.09 -0.44
CA GLY A 339 -13.61 -5.78 -1.44
C GLY A 339 -12.96 -5.33 -2.74
N LEU A 340 -13.68 -5.53 -3.85
CA LEU A 340 -13.28 -5.26 -5.25
C LEU A 340 -12.57 -6.41 -6.00
N GLY A 341 -12.49 -7.62 -5.42
CA GLY A 341 -11.91 -8.79 -6.10
C GLY A 341 -10.39 -8.76 -6.22
N HIS A 342 -9.74 -7.89 -5.45
CA HIS A 342 -8.28 -7.78 -5.36
C HIS A 342 -7.85 -7.99 -3.90
N PRO A 343 -7.37 -9.19 -3.54
CA PRO A 343 -6.89 -9.43 -2.19
C PRO A 343 -5.61 -8.63 -1.94
N ALA A 344 -5.54 -7.96 -0.81
CA ALA A 344 -4.35 -7.22 -0.38
C ALA A 344 -3.44 -8.15 0.42
N GLU A 345 -2.18 -8.27 0.02
CA GLU A 345 -1.16 -8.97 0.81
C GLU A 345 -0.91 -8.22 2.12
N ILE A 346 -0.78 -8.98 3.22
CA ILE A 346 -0.44 -8.42 4.51
C ILE A 346 1.10 -8.42 4.63
N PRO A 347 1.75 -7.27 4.90
CA PRO A 347 3.19 -7.17 4.88
C PRO A 347 3.90 -8.13 5.85
N PHE A 348 5.04 -8.60 5.37
CA PHE A 348 5.70 -9.90 5.60
C PHE A 348 6.30 -10.20 6.99
N LEU A 349 6.23 -9.31 7.99
CA LEU A 349 7.11 -9.44 9.16
C LEU A 349 6.68 -10.46 10.22
N ASP A 350 5.38 -10.71 10.41
CA ASP A 350 4.85 -11.66 11.41
C ASP A 350 3.81 -12.64 10.83
N ALA A 351 3.85 -12.80 9.50
CA ALA A 351 2.77 -13.37 8.69
C ALA A 351 3.08 -14.75 8.07
N ALA A 352 4.33 -15.20 8.08
CA ALA A 352 4.68 -16.45 7.44
C ALA A 352 4.58 -17.61 8.43
N PHE A 353 3.66 -18.56 8.18
CA PHE A 353 3.83 -19.90 8.75
C PHE A 353 5.07 -20.52 8.12
N SER A 354 6.05 -20.91 8.92
CA SER A 354 7.07 -21.84 8.46
C SER A 354 6.71 -23.25 8.89
N TRP A 355 6.80 -24.15 7.91
CA TRP A 355 6.48 -25.56 8.05
C TRP A 355 7.75 -26.35 7.83
N LEU A 356 7.96 -27.37 8.65
CA LEU A 356 9.01 -28.35 8.41
C LEU A 356 8.63 -29.23 7.22
N PRO A 357 9.59 -29.70 6.41
CA PRO A 357 9.30 -30.55 5.24
C PRO A 357 8.43 -31.76 5.54
N GLU A 358 8.59 -32.37 6.72
CA GLU A 358 7.83 -33.54 7.15
C GLU A 358 6.34 -33.21 7.40
N GLU A 359 6.04 -31.97 7.81
CA GLU A 359 4.68 -31.49 8.10
C GLU A 359 3.85 -31.32 6.83
N PHE A 360 4.50 -31.16 5.67
CA PHE A 360 3.81 -31.17 4.38
C PHE A 360 3.19 -32.53 4.06
N GLN A 361 3.77 -33.61 4.60
CA GLN A 361 3.36 -34.99 4.33
C GLN A 361 2.46 -35.56 5.42
N ALA A 362 2.27 -34.84 6.52
CA ALA A 362 1.41 -35.27 7.61
C ALA A 362 -0.05 -35.49 7.12
N PRO A 363 -0.70 -36.57 7.58
CA PRO A 363 -2.12 -36.79 7.32
C PRO A 363 -2.92 -35.68 8.01
N LEU A 364 -4.02 -35.27 7.37
CA LEU A 364 -4.96 -34.39 8.04
C LEU A 364 -5.67 -35.15 9.16
N PRO A 365 -5.93 -34.51 10.30
CA PRO A 365 -6.69 -35.12 11.37
C PRO A 365 -8.16 -35.27 10.96
N SER A 366 -8.70 -36.46 11.18
CA SER A 366 -10.14 -36.73 11.14
C SER A 366 -10.77 -36.32 12.46
N LEU A 367 -11.77 -35.44 12.44
CA LEU A 367 -12.57 -35.16 13.64
C LEU A 367 -13.77 -36.12 13.69
N PRO A 368 -14.22 -36.51 14.90
CA PRO A 368 -15.49 -37.23 15.03
C PRO A 368 -16.63 -36.41 14.43
N ASP A 369 -17.57 -37.08 13.77
CA ASP A 369 -18.78 -36.43 13.29
C ASP A 369 -19.51 -35.83 14.48
N GLN A 370 -19.71 -34.51 14.46
CA GLN A 370 -20.46 -33.83 15.50
C GLN A 370 -21.91 -34.33 15.42
N GLN A 371 -22.34 -35.09 16.43
CA GLN A 371 -23.76 -35.41 16.58
C GLN A 371 -24.53 -34.09 16.78
N PRO A 372 -25.65 -33.90 16.06
CA PRO A 372 -26.38 -32.64 16.01
C PRO A 372 -26.95 -32.20 17.36
#